data_AF-A0A2A7I2P7-F1
#
_entry.id   AF-A0A2A7I2P7-F1
#
_cell.length_a   1.000
_cell.length_b   1.000
_cell.length_c   1.000
_cell.angle_alpha   90.00
_cell.angle_beta   90.00
_cell.angle_gamma   90.00
#
_symmetry.space_group_name_H-M   'P 1'
#
loop_
_entity.id
_entity.type
_entity.pdbx_description
1 polymer ?
#
loop_
_entity_poly.entity_id
_entity_poly.type
_entity_poly.pdbx_seq_one_letter_code
_entity_poly.pdbx_strand_id
1 'polypeptide(L)'
;MSLFWLARKNIQKFATRRLKQFIWIAMSTMILFFMISLQFNELVMDKVGDIRIFEMCFYTMFILLIFICLFITYKMTHSLLQVRREEFKSYEVKHMKRNEMLCLLCQEQLFIYGAAFVFGLVHGMLFLKLFTVIFMKIVGIQGINSAPITIYAIVVVSIIMMVVVLLSMMQCCRFVRSLKGENSFHFKKKA
;
A
#
# COMPACT_ATOMS: atom_id res chain seq x y z
N MET A 1 9.51 -19.68 21.40
CA MET A 1 8.51 -19.62 20.29
C MET A 1 8.98 -18.56 19.30
N SER A 2 9.18 -18.89 18.02
CA SER A 2 9.70 -17.89 17.06
C SER A 2 8.60 -16.89 16.66
N LEU A 3 8.95 -15.60 16.58
CA LEU A 3 8.04 -14.52 16.17
C LEU A 3 7.45 -14.76 14.77
N PHE A 4 8.21 -15.41 13.89
CA PHE A 4 7.78 -15.78 12.54
C PHE A 4 6.61 -16.78 12.54
N TRP A 5 6.64 -17.78 13.42
CA TRP A 5 5.56 -18.76 13.53
C TRP A 5 4.26 -18.10 14.00
N LEU A 6 4.36 -17.18 14.97
CA LEU A 6 3.23 -16.43 15.48
C LEU A 6 2.63 -15.50 14.41
N ALA A 7 3.49 -14.80 13.64
CA ALA A 7 3.07 -13.96 12.52
C ALA A 7 2.31 -14.76 11.46
N ARG A 8 2.81 -15.93 11.07
CA ARG A 8 2.15 -16.80 10.08
C ARG A 8 0.77 -17.26 10.56
N LYS A 9 0.68 -17.76 11.79
CA LYS A 9 -0.60 -18.22 12.38
C LYS A 9 -1.61 -17.07 12.48
N ASN A 10 -1.13 -15.88 12.79
CA ASN A 10 -1.98 -14.72 12.91
C ASN A 10 -2.44 -14.15 11.55
N ILE A 11 -1.59 -14.19 10.51
CA ILE A 11 -1.99 -13.90 9.13
C ILE A 11 -3.11 -14.84 8.69
N GLN A 12 -3.04 -16.14 9.03
CA GLN A 12 -4.12 -17.08 8.73
C GLN A 12 -5.42 -16.75 9.47
N LYS A 13 -5.34 -16.40 10.76
CA LYS A 13 -6.51 -16.02 11.57
C LYS A 13 -7.25 -14.80 11.00
N PHE A 14 -6.52 -13.83 10.44
CA PHE A 14 -7.08 -12.62 9.83
C PHE A 14 -6.98 -12.61 8.30
N ALA A 15 -6.92 -13.79 7.67
CA ALA A 15 -6.57 -13.96 6.26
C ALA A 15 -7.44 -13.12 5.32
N THR A 16 -8.76 -13.07 5.53
CA THR A 16 -9.66 -12.30 4.65
C THR A 16 -9.35 -10.80 4.65
N ARG A 17 -9.01 -10.22 5.80
CA ARG A 17 -8.66 -8.79 5.90
C ARG A 17 -7.25 -8.53 5.36
N ARG A 18 -6.31 -9.44 5.63
CA ARG A 18 -4.95 -9.40 5.08
C ARG A 18 -4.94 -9.53 3.55
N LEU A 19 -5.78 -10.41 3.00
CA LEU A 19 -5.96 -10.58 1.57
C LEU A 19 -6.56 -9.34 0.91
N LYS A 20 -7.56 -8.70 1.54
CA LYS A 20 -8.08 -7.40 1.06
C LYS A 20 -7.00 -6.32 1.01
N GLN A 21 -6.15 -6.24 2.04
CA GLN A 21 -5.00 -5.32 2.04
C GLN A 21 -3.99 -5.68 0.95
N PHE A 22 -3.68 -6.96 0.77
CA PHE A 22 -2.78 -7.44 -0.27
C PHE A 22 -3.28 -7.05 -1.66
N ILE A 23 -4.54 -7.38 -1.98
CA ILE A 23 -5.16 -7.07 -3.28
C ILE A 23 -5.17 -5.56 -3.51
N TRP A 24 -5.57 -4.78 -2.49
CA TRP A 24 -5.57 -3.31 -2.58
C TRP A 24 -4.19 -2.76 -2.95
N ILE A 25 -3.15 -3.14 -2.19
CA ILE A 25 -1.78 -2.66 -2.40
C ILE A 25 -1.23 -3.11 -3.76
N ALA A 26 -1.48 -4.36 -4.16
CA ALA A 26 -1.05 -4.87 -5.46
C ALA A 26 -1.71 -4.08 -6.61
N MET A 27 -3.02 -3.88 -6.54
CA MET A 27 -3.77 -3.12 -7.54
C MET A 27 -3.34 -1.65 -7.58
N SER A 28 -3.17 -0.99 -6.43
CA SER A 28 -2.66 0.39 -6.39
C SER A 28 -1.26 0.49 -7.01
N THR A 29 -0.38 -0.46 -6.71
CA THR A 29 0.98 -0.51 -7.29
C THR A 29 0.92 -0.64 -8.82
N MET A 30 0.08 -1.54 -9.33
CA MET A 30 -0.12 -1.73 -10.78
C MET A 30 -0.61 -0.45 -11.45
N ILE A 31 -1.65 0.19 -10.91
CA ILE A 31 -2.25 1.39 -11.51
C ILE A 31 -1.26 2.55 -11.46
N LEU A 32 -0.55 2.76 -10.35
CA LEU A 32 0.49 3.78 -10.26
C LEU A 32 1.60 3.55 -11.28
N PHE A 33 2.03 2.30 -11.45
CA PHE A 33 3.02 1.93 -12.47
C PHE A 33 2.55 2.23 -13.89
N PHE A 34 1.31 1.90 -14.20
CA PHE A 34 0.70 2.21 -15.49
C PHE A 34 0.64 3.71 -15.76
N MET A 35 0.19 4.49 -14.77
CA MET A 35 0.06 5.93 -14.91
C MET A 35 1.42 6.57 -15.23
N ILE A 36 2.45 6.27 -14.42
CA ILE A 36 3.79 6.83 -14.66
C ILE A 36 4.36 6.36 -16.01
N SER A 37 4.19 5.09 -16.35
CA SER A 37 4.70 4.56 -17.62
C SER A 37 4.06 5.22 -18.84
N LEU A 38 2.79 5.64 -18.76
CA LEU A 38 2.13 6.41 -19.81
C LEU A 38 2.55 7.88 -19.83
N GLN A 39 2.72 8.51 -18.68
CA GLN A 39 3.08 9.94 -18.58
C GLN A 39 4.42 10.24 -19.28
N PHE A 40 5.39 9.33 -19.16
CA PHE A 40 6.73 9.51 -19.73
C PHE A 40 6.89 8.94 -21.14
N ASN A 41 5.79 8.61 -21.82
CA ASN A 41 5.85 8.15 -23.20
C ASN A 41 5.82 9.33 -24.17
N GLU A 42 6.98 9.70 -24.73
CA GLU A 42 7.14 10.81 -25.67
C GLU A 42 6.19 10.71 -26.88
N LEU A 43 5.90 9.49 -27.35
CA LEU A 43 4.97 9.24 -28.47
C LEU A 43 3.52 9.60 -28.13
N VAL A 44 3.16 9.56 -26.84
CA VAL A 44 1.83 9.94 -26.35
C VAL A 44 1.72 11.45 -26.26
N MET A 45 2.77 12.10 -25.77
CA MET A 45 2.82 13.55 -25.61
C MET A 45 2.77 14.28 -26.95
N ASP A 46 3.39 13.74 -28.00
CA ASP A 46 3.44 14.37 -29.32
C ASP A 46 2.12 14.29 -30.10
N LYS A 47 1.28 13.27 -29.85
CA LYS A 47 0.01 13.07 -30.56
C LYS A 47 -1.19 13.77 -29.93
N VAL A 48 -1.07 14.30 -28.72
CA VAL A 48 -2.15 15.00 -28.05
C VAL A 48 -2.08 16.48 -28.40
N GLY A 49 -2.92 16.95 -29.32
CA GLY A 49 -2.87 18.34 -29.83
C GLY A 49 -2.93 19.44 -28.77
N ASP A 50 -3.53 19.18 -27.60
CA ASP A 50 -3.47 20.06 -26.42
C ASP A 50 -2.64 19.42 -25.31
N ILE A 51 -1.34 19.31 -25.58
CA ILE A 51 -0.30 18.69 -24.75
C ILE A 51 -0.41 19.13 -23.29
N ARG A 52 -0.66 20.43 -23.05
CA ARG A 52 -0.64 21.04 -21.71
C ARG A 52 -1.87 20.65 -20.88
N ILE A 53 -3.08 20.66 -21.46
CA ILE A 53 -4.28 20.28 -20.72
C ILE A 53 -4.24 18.79 -20.37
N PHE A 54 -3.82 17.95 -21.31
CA PHE A 54 -3.69 16.51 -21.07
C PHE A 54 -2.66 16.20 -19.98
N GLU A 55 -1.48 16.82 -20.04
CA GLU A 55 -0.43 16.65 -19.03
C GLU A 55 -0.90 17.09 -17.64
N MET A 56 -1.54 18.27 -17.53
CA MET A 56 -2.08 18.77 -16.26
C MET A 56 -3.17 17.85 -15.68
N CYS A 57 -4.11 17.40 -16.52
CA CYS A 57 -5.16 16.47 -16.11
C CYS A 57 -4.55 15.15 -15.62
N PHE A 58 -3.60 14.59 -16.37
CA PHE A 58 -2.96 13.32 -16.03
C PHE A 58 -2.17 13.41 -14.71
N TYR A 59 -1.42 14.49 -14.52
CA TYR A 59 -0.68 14.75 -13.29
C TYR A 59 -1.63 14.93 -12.08
N THR A 60 -2.75 15.63 -12.27
CA THR A 60 -3.78 15.80 -11.24
C THR A 60 -4.38 14.46 -10.84
N MET A 61 -4.73 13.61 -11.81
CA MET A 61 -5.24 12.25 -11.56
C MET A 61 -4.22 11.38 -10.84
N PHE A 62 -2.94 11.50 -11.20
CA PHE A 62 -1.86 10.77 -10.55
C PHE A 62 -1.71 11.16 -9.07
N ILE A 63 -1.69 12.45 -8.76
CA ILE A 63 -1.65 12.95 -7.37
C ILE A 63 -2.88 12.47 -6.59
N LEU A 64 -4.08 12.58 -7.18
CA LEU A 64 -5.32 12.14 -6.55
C LEU A 64 -5.26 10.64 -6.21
N LEU A 65 -4.72 9.81 -7.11
CA LEU A 65 -4.56 8.38 -6.89
C LEU A 65 -3.61 8.07 -5.73
N ILE A 66 -2.54 8.84 -5.56
CA ILE A 66 -1.64 8.73 -4.40
C ILE A 66 -2.43 9.02 -3.10
N PHE A 67 -3.21 10.09 -3.06
CA PHE A 67 -4.04 10.41 -1.88
C PHE A 67 -5.05 9.30 -1.56
N ILE A 68 -5.71 8.75 -2.58
CA ILE A 68 -6.65 7.63 -2.43
C ILE A 68 -5.91 6.39 -1.88
N CYS A 69 -4.74 6.07 -2.44
CA CYS A 69 -3.90 4.96 -1.98
C CYS A 69 -3.55 5.12 -0.50
N LEU A 70 -3.06 6.30 -0.11
CA LEU A 70 -2.72 6.62 1.28
C LEU A 70 -3.92 6.50 2.23
N PHE A 71 -5.05 7.12 1.87
CA PHE A 71 -6.24 7.16 2.72
C PHE A 71 -6.87 5.78 2.93
N ILE A 72 -7.02 4.99 1.85
CA ILE A 72 -7.60 3.66 1.95
C ILE A 72 -6.66 2.72 2.70
N THR A 73 -5.35 2.81 2.47
CA THR A 73 -4.36 2.02 3.21
C THR A 73 -4.39 2.34 4.70
N TYR A 74 -4.51 3.63 5.05
CA TYR A 74 -4.69 4.09 6.42
C TYR A 74 -5.95 3.49 7.04
N LYS A 75 -7.10 3.60 6.38
CA LYS A 75 -8.38 3.07 6.88
C LYS A 75 -8.35 1.56 7.07
N MET A 76 -7.79 0.82 6.11
CA MET A 76 -7.67 -0.63 6.17
C MET A 76 -6.76 -1.08 7.31
N THR A 77 -5.60 -0.43 7.48
CA THR A 77 -4.67 -0.72 8.57
C THR A 77 -5.28 -0.41 9.93
N HIS A 78 -5.92 0.75 10.08
CA HIS A 78 -6.63 1.13 11.29
C HIS A 78 -7.73 0.12 11.66
N SER A 79 -8.56 -0.28 10.68
CA SER A 79 -9.62 -1.28 10.90
C SER A 79 -9.06 -2.61 11.38
N LEU A 80 -7.94 -3.08 10.81
CA LEU A 80 -7.29 -4.32 11.23
C LEU A 80 -6.77 -4.22 12.67
N LEU A 81 -6.12 -3.11 13.03
CA LEU A 81 -5.61 -2.89 14.39
C LEU A 81 -6.75 -2.80 15.41
N GLN A 82 -7.86 -2.16 15.05
CA GLN A 82 -9.03 -2.02 15.93
C GLN A 82 -9.67 -3.37 16.26
N VAL A 83 -9.83 -4.27 15.27
CA VAL A 83 -10.35 -5.63 15.49
C VAL A 83 -9.42 -6.46 16.38
N ARG A 84 -8.13 -6.17 16.35
CA ARG A 84 -7.10 -6.87 17.14
C ARG A 84 -6.82 -6.22 18.50
N ARG A 85 -7.51 -5.14 18.85
CA ARG A 85 -7.28 -4.39 20.09
C ARG A 85 -7.34 -5.28 21.34
N GLU A 86 -8.36 -6.10 21.48
CA GLU A 86 -8.54 -6.99 22.64
C GLU A 86 -7.47 -8.09 22.71
N GLU A 87 -7.02 -8.61 21.55
CA GLU A 87 -5.93 -9.57 21.47
C GLU A 87 -4.61 -8.98 22.01
N PHE A 88 -4.28 -7.75 21.59
CA PHE A 88 -3.07 -7.07 22.07
C PHE A 88 -3.17 -6.59 23.53
N LYS A 89 -4.35 -6.20 24.01
CA LYS A 89 -4.58 -5.94 25.44
C LYS A 89 -4.26 -7.19 26.29
N SER A 90 -4.68 -8.37 25.84
CA SER A 90 -4.35 -9.63 26.51
C SER A 90 -2.86 -9.95 26.52
N TYR A 91 -2.14 -9.65 25.42
CA TYR A 91 -0.68 -9.81 25.36
C TYR A 91 0.07 -8.90 26.33
N GLU A 92 -0.43 -7.68 26.55
CA GLU A 92 0.16 -6.75 27.52
C GLU A 92 0.00 -7.27 28.96
N VAL A 93 -1.18 -7.78 29.30
CA VAL A 93 -1.43 -8.42 30.61
C VAL A 93 -0.53 -9.64 30.82
N LYS A 94 -0.20 -10.38 29.75
CA LYS A 94 0.73 -11.51 29.77
C LYS A 94 2.22 -11.11 29.71
N HIS A 95 2.54 -9.84 30.00
CA HIS A 95 3.91 -9.31 30.05
C HIS A 95 4.72 -9.41 28.74
N MET A 96 4.08 -9.54 27.58
CA MET A 96 4.80 -9.46 26.30
C MET A 96 5.42 -8.07 26.15
N LYS A 97 6.69 -7.99 25.71
CA LYS A 97 7.38 -6.71 25.62
C LYS A 97 6.79 -5.88 24.47
N ARG A 98 6.69 -4.56 24.66
CA ARG A 98 6.23 -3.63 23.62
C ARG A 98 6.98 -3.79 22.30
N ASN A 99 8.29 -3.99 22.38
CA ASN A 99 9.14 -4.17 21.21
C ASN A 99 8.80 -5.45 20.45
N GLU A 100 8.39 -6.52 21.16
CA GLU A 100 7.97 -7.78 20.55
C GLU A 100 6.63 -7.63 19.84
N MET A 101 5.66 -6.92 20.43
CA MET A 101 4.36 -6.64 19.79
C MET A 101 4.54 -5.79 18.52
N LEU A 102 5.41 -4.77 18.58
CA LEU A 102 5.74 -3.94 17.43
C LEU A 102 6.48 -4.72 16.35
N CYS A 103 7.46 -5.53 16.74
CA CYS A 103 8.21 -6.38 15.81
C CYS A 103 7.27 -7.35 15.08
N LEU A 104 6.33 -7.99 15.80
CA LEU A 104 5.32 -8.86 15.22
C LEU A 104 4.45 -8.12 14.17
N LEU A 105 3.88 -6.97 14.53
CA LEU A 105 3.03 -6.18 13.62
C LEU A 105 3.82 -5.67 12.41
N CYS A 106 5.05 -5.22 12.62
CA CYS A 106 5.93 -4.73 11.57
C CYS A 106 6.27 -5.86 10.59
N GLN A 107 6.63 -7.03 11.11
CA GLN A 107 6.94 -8.18 10.27
C GLN A 107 5.73 -8.64 9.42
N GLU A 108 4.52 -8.64 10.01
CA GLU A 108 3.30 -8.95 9.25
C GLU A 108 3.04 -7.92 8.14
N GLN A 109 3.28 -6.62 8.40
CA GLN A 109 3.07 -5.56 7.41
C GLN A 109 4.09 -5.63 6.28
N LEU A 110 5.37 -5.81 6.62
CA LEU A 110 6.43 -5.96 5.61
C LEU A 110 6.15 -7.15 4.70
N PHE A 111 5.71 -8.28 5.26
CA PHE A 111 5.44 -9.47 4.47
C PHE A 111 4.27 -9.25 3.51
N ILE A 112 3.14 -8.73 4.01
CA ILE A 112 1.94 -8.53 3.18
C ILE A 112 2.16 -7.44 2.13
N TYR A 113 2.74 -6.30 2.52
CA TYR A 113 2.89 -5.15 1.63
C TYR A 113 4.05 -5.36 0.67
N GLY A 114 5.15 -5.96 1.13
CA GLY A 114 6.28 -6.33 0.28
C GLY A 114 5.88 -7.35 -0.78
N ALA A 115 5.16 -8.41 -0.40
CA ALA A 115 4.66 -9.38 -1.37
C ALA A 115 3.67 -8.74 -2.36
N ALA A 116 2.76 -7.88 -1.89
CA ALA A 116 1.81 -7.19 -2.75
C ALA A 116 2.47 -6.21 -3.72
N PHE A 117 3.52 -5.52 -3.28
CA PHE A 117 4.32 -4.62 -4.11
C PHE A 117 5.02 -5.37 -5.23
N VAL A 118 5.73 -6.46 -4.91
CA VAL A 118 6.40 -7.30 -5.92
C VAL A 118 5.37 -7.87 -6.90
N PHE A 119 4.27 -8.41 -6.39
CA PHE A 119 3.19 -8.95 -7.22
C PHE A 119 2.61 -7.88 -8.15
N GLY A 120 2.34 -6.69 -7.62
CA GLY A 120 1.80 -5.56 -8.37
C GLY A 120 2.77 -5.06 -9.44
N LEU A 121 4.07 -4.95 -9.15
CA LEU A 121 5.05 -4.57 -10.17
C LEU A 121 5.17 -5.62 -11.28
N VAL A 122 5.25 -6.91 -10.93
CA VAL A 122 5.34 -8.00 -11.92
C VAL A 122 4.12 -8.00 -12.85
N HIS A 123 2.92 -7.90 -12.28
CA HIS A 123 1.69 -7.85 -13.08
C HIS A 123 1.55 -6.54 -13.83
N GLY A 124 2.01 -5.42 -13.27
CA GLY A 124 2.09 -4.13 -13.94
C GLY A 124 2.98 -4.21 -15.19
N MET A 125 4.19 -4.75 -15.08
CA MET A 125 5.06 -4.94 -16.25
C MET A 125 4.44 -5.87 -17.30
N LEU A 126 3.79 -6.95 -16.87
CA LEU A 126 3.12 -7.91 -17.77
C LEU A 126 1.95 -7.27 -18.54
N PHE A 127 1.12 -6.48 -17.87
CA PHE A 127 -0.11 -5.92 -18.45
C PHE A 127 0.04 -4.50 -19.02
N LEU A 128 1.22 -3.88 -18.93
CA LEU A 128 1.45 -2.50 -19.38
C LEU A 128 1.05 -2.28 -20.84
N LYS A 129 1.39 -3.23 -21.71
CA LYS A 129 1.04 -3.16 -23.14
C LYS A 129 -0.47 -3.19 -23.35
N LEU A 130 -1.16 -4.10 -22.67
CA LEU A 130 -2.62 -4.22 -22.73
C LEU A 130 -3.28 -2.93 -22.24
N PHE A 131 -2.83 -2.42 -21.10
CA PHE A 131 -3.33 -1.17 -20.54
C PHE A 131 -3.12 0.02 -21.49
N THR A 132 -1.92 0.13 -22.10
CA THR A 132 -1.61 1.21 -23.05
C THR A 132 -2.55 1.18 -24.24
N VAL A 133 -2.77 0.02 -24.86
CA VAL A 133 -3.67 -0.11 -26.01
C VAL A 133 -5.11 0.28 -25.65
N ILE A 134 -5.61 -0.20 -24.50
CA ILE A 134 -6.96 0.12 -24.03
C ILE A 134 -7.08 1.62 -23.77
N PHE A 135 -6.11 2.21 -23.05
CA PHE A 135 -6.12 3.63 -22.70
C PHE A 135 -6.08 4.52 -23.94
N MET A 136 -5.17 4.25 -24.89
CA MET A 136 -5.06 5.03 -26.14
C MET A 136 -6.34 4.96 -26.97
N LYS A 137 -6.97 3.78 -27.02
CA LYS A 137 -8.26 3.61 -27.69
C LYS A 137 -9.38 4.43 -27.05
N ILE A 138 -9.39 4.54 -25.71
CA ILE A 138 -10.34 5.37 -24.98
C ILE A 138 -10.10 6.86 -25.24
N VAL A 139 -8.84 7.30 -25.28
CA VAL A 139 -8.46 8.70 -25.56
C VAL A 139 -8.65 9.05 -27.04
N GLY A 140 -8.80 8.07 -27.93
CA GLY A 140 -9.01 8.27 -29.37
C GLY A 140 -7.72 8.43 -30.18
N ILE A 141 -6.56 8.13 -29.58
CA ILE A 141 -5.26 8.23 -30.25
C ILE A 141 -4.93 6.90 -30.94
N GLN A 142 -4.67 6.96 -32.24
CA GLN A 142 -4.33 5.78 -33.04
C GLN A 142 -2.82 5.62 -33.23
N GLY A 143 -2.35 4.37 -33.25
CA GLY A 143 -0.97 4.00 -33.60
C GLY A 143 0.02 3.91 -32.44
N ILE A 144 -0.42 4.00 -31.18
CA ILE A 144 0.43 3.78 -30.00
C ILE A 144 0.10 2.41 -29.40
N ASN A 145 0.97 1.43 -29.65
CA ASN A 145 0.71 0.03 -29.27
C ASN A 145 1.53 -0.44 -28.06
N SER A 146 2.43 0.39 -27.52
CA SER A 146 3.27 0.05 -26.38
C SER A 146 3.80 1.29 -25.66
N ALA A 147 3.85 1.21 -24.33
CA ALA A 147 4.64 2.11 -23.50
C ALA A 147 5.93 1.41 -23.05
N PRO A 148 7.08 2.11 -23.04
CA PRO A 148 8.32 1.53 -22.57
C PRO A 148 8.24 1.24 -21.07
N ILE A 149 8.78 0.10 -20.64
CA ILE A 149 9.03 -0.16 -19.23
C ILE A 149 10.24 0.67 -18.85
N THR A 150 10.02 1.78 -18.14
CA THR A 150 11.11 2.68 -17.73
C THR A 150 11.58 2.35 -16.31
N ILE A 151 12.89 2.38 -16.10
CA ILE A 151 13.49 2.28 -14.76
C ILE A 151 12.95 3.42 -13.88
N TYR A 152 12.72 4.59 -14.46
CA TYR A 152 12.10 5.73 -13.80
C TYR A 152 10.74 5.37 -13.18
N ALA A 153 9.83 4.73 -13.92
CA ALA A 153 8.52 4.33 -13.40
C ALA A 153 8.65 3.36 -12.22
N ILE A 154 9.57 2.39 -12.31
CA ILE A 154 9.84 1.46 -11.21
C ILE A 154 10.32 2.20 -9.96
N VAL A 155 11.27 3.13 -10.11
CA VAL A 155 11.83 3.91 -9.00
C VAL A 155 10.76 4.78 -8.34
N VAL A 156 9.98 5.53 -9.10
CA VAL A 156 8.96 6.43 -8.52
C VAL A 156 7.86 5.64 -7.80
N VAL A 157 7.36 4.54 -8.40
CA VAL A 157 6.39 3.68 -7.72
C VAL A 157 7.00 3.07 -6.45
N SER A 158 8.27 2.65 -6.49
CA SER A 158 8.96 2.13 -5.31
C SER A 158 9.02 3.15 -4.17
N ILE A 159 9.31 4.42 -4.48
CA ILE A 159 9.35 5.51 -3.50
C ILE A 159 7.95 5.73 -2.89
N ILE A 160 6.91 5.82 -3.73
CA ILE A 160 5.53 6.01 -3.25
C ILE A 160 5.11 4.85 -2.35
N MET A 161 5.39 3.61 -2.75
CA MET A 161 5.03 2.43 -1.97
C MET A 161 5.85 2.31 -0.68
N MET A 162 7.11 2.75 -0.67
CA MET A 162 7.89 2.89 0.56
C MET A 162 7.23 3.87 1.54
N VAL A 163 6.76 5.03 1.07
CA VAL A 163 6.03 5.99 1.92
C VAL A 163 4.75 5.36 2.47
N VAL A 164 3.99 4.62 1.66
CA VAL A 164 2.78 3.89 2.09
C VAL A 164 3.09 2.88 3.20
N VAL A 165 4.17 2.09 3.05
CA VAL A 165 4.62 1.13 4.07
C VAL A 165 5.04 1.84 5.35
N LEU A 166 5.85 2.90 5.25
CA LEU A 166 6.30 3.68 6.41
C LEU A 166 5.13 4.27 7.19
N LEU A 167 4.13 4.82 6.50
CA LEU A 167 2.92 5.34 7.14
C LEU A 167 2.09 4.24 7.82
N SER A 168 2.02 3.04 7.24
CA SER A 168 1.40 1.88 7.88
C SER A 168 2.16 1.47 9.16
N MET A 169 3.50 1.47 9.12
CA MET A 169 4.33 1.19 10.30
C MET A 169 4.15 2.23 11.41
N MET A 170 4.09 3.50 11.04
CA MET A 170 3.82 4.58 11.99
C MET A 170 2.47 4.39 12.69
N GLN A 171 1.44 3.90 11.99
CA GLN A 171 0.15 3.56 12.59
C GLN A 171 0.26 2.41 13.59
N CYS A 172 1.00 1.35 13.26
CA CYS A 172 1.28 0.26 14.21
C CYS A 172 1.99 0.77 15.48
N CYS A 173 2.98 1.66 15.32
CA CYS A 173 3.66 2.32 16.43
C CYS A 173 2.72 3.14 17.32
N ARG A 174 1.84 3.95 16.72
CA ARG A 174 0.84 4.75 17.45
C ARG A 174 -0.17 3.85 18.17
N PHE A 175 -0.63 2.79 17.53
CA PHE A 175 -1.56 1.84 18.11
C PHE A 175 -1.01 1.17 19.37
N VAL A 176 0.19 0.60 19.32
CA VAL A 176 0.80 -0.04 20.50
C VAL A 176 1.05 0.96 21.63
N ARG A 177 1.41 2.21 21.31
CA ARG A 177 1.51 3.28 22.33
C ARG A 177 0.16 3.58 22.99
N SER A 178 -0.93 3.58 22.22
CA SER A 178 -2.28 3.88 22.74
C SER A 178 -2.77 2.84 23.76
N LEU A 179 -2.39 1.56 23.59
CA LEU A 179 -2.80 0.47 24.49
C LEU A 179 -2.25 0.65 25.91
N LYS A 180 -0.96 0.98 26.03
CA LYS A 180 -0.31 1.20 27.33
C LYS A 180 -0.87 2.39 28.10
N GLY A 181 -1.21 3.47 27.38
CA GLY A 181 -1.83 4.65 27.98
C GLY A 181 -3.13 4.30 28.68
N GLU A 182 -4.02 3.60 27.98
CA GLU A 182 -5.33 3.18 28.49
C GLU A 182 -5.21 2.25 29.72
N ASN A 183 -4.27 1.30 29.68
CA ASN A 183 -4.03 0.38 30.79
C ASN A 183 -3.46 1.10 32.03
N SER A 184 -2.53 2.05 31.87
CA SER A 184 -2.00 2.84 32.99
C SER A 184 -3.09 3.65 33.71
N PHE A 185 -4.09 4.17 32.98
CA PHE A 185 -5.23 4.87 33.58
C PHE A 185 -6.15 3.90 34.33
N HIS A 186 -6.37 2.70 33.81
CA HIS A 186 -7.25 1.72 34.44
C HIS A 186 -6.65 1.12 35.73
N PHE A 187 -5.32 0.97 35.81
CA PHE A 187 -4.64 0.58 37.05
C PHE A 187 -4.67 1.69 38.11
N LYS A 188 -4.52 2.97 37.71
CA LYS A 188 -4.58 4.11 38.64
C LYS A 188 -5.97 4.35 39.24
N LYS A 189 -7.04 3.90 38.57
CA LYS A 189 -8.43 4.05 39.06
C LYS A 189 -8.88 2.95 40.03
N LYS A 190 -8.07 1.88 40.19
CA LYS A 190 -8.34 0.73 41.07
C LYS A 190 -7.45 0.71 42.33
N ALA A 191 -6.50 1.64 42.44
CA ALA A 191 -5.68 1.88 43.63
C ALA A 191 -6.20 3.12 44.36
#